data_AF-A0A5N4A0U8-F1
#
_entry.id   AF-A0A5N4A0U8-F1
#
_cell.length_a   1.000
_cell.length_b   1.000
_cell.length_c   1.000
_cell.angle_alpha   90.00
_cell.angle_beta   90.00
_cell.angle_gamma   90.00
#
_symmetry.space_group_name_H-M   'P 1'
#
loop_
_entity.id
_entity.type
_entity.pdbx_description
1 polymer ?
#
loop_
_entity_poly.entity_id
_entity_poly.type
_entity_poly.pdbx_seq_one_letter_code
_entity_poly.pdbx_strand_id
1 'polypeptide(L)'
;MRRFEARKWKKGEEFNSYYTEKVNLANKLQLSDEDTIIYVIEGLDNAQLQVQCRMKEFKSLAHLLSLMNEVTSSEKNRTSESSVKK
;
A
#
# COMPACT_ATOMS: atom_id res chain seq x y z
N MET A 1 8.66 13.97 10.94
CA MET A 1 7.34 13.31 10.97
C MET A 1 6.38 13.80 9.89
N ARG A 2 6.02 15.09 9.80
CA ARG A 2 4.98 15.60 8.87
C ARG A 2 5.02 15.09 7.40
N ARG A 3 6.19 14.93 6.79
CA ARG A 3 6.31 14.45 5.39
C ARG A 3 6.01 12.95 5.23
N PHE A 4 6.24 12.16 6.27
CA PHE A 4 5.99 10.72 6.30
C PHE A 4 4.49 10.43 6.44
N GLU A 5 3.80 11.18 7.29
CA GLU A 5 2.35 11.08 7.52
C GLU A 5 1.54 11.69 6.35
N ALA A 6 2.06 12.76 5.72
CA ALA A 6 1.38 13.40 4.59
C ALA A 6 1.38 12.55 3.31
N ARG A 7 2.33 11.61 3.16
CA ARG A 7 2.38 10.76 1.97
C ARG A 7 1.32 9.66 2.09
N LYS A 8 0.24 9.75 1.33
CA LYS A 8 -0.77 8.70 1.20
C LYS A 8 -0.69 8.05 -0.18
N TRP A 9 -0.96 6.75 -0.24
CA TRP A 9 -1.08 6.04 -1.52
C TRP A 9 -2.44 6.32 -2.14
N LYS A 10 -2.46 6.84 -3.36
CA LYS A 10 -3.68 7.17 -4.10
C LYS A 10 -4.06 6.06 -5.07
N LYS A 11 -5.37 5.83 -5.19
CA LYS A 11 -5.91 4.88 -6.18
C LYS A 11 -5.52 5.32 -7.60
N GLY A 12 -4.71 4.52 -8.27
CA GLY A 12 -4.20 4.78 -9.62
C GLY A 12 -2.70 5.00 -9.73
N GLU A 13 -2.00 5.25 -8.60
CA GLU A 13 -0.53 5.26 -8.58
C GLU A 13 0.05 3.85 -8.38
N GLU A 14 1.26 3.62 -8.88
CA GLU A 14 1.96 2.36 -8.65
C GLU A 14 2.34 2.22 -7.18
N PHE A 15 1.87 1.13 -6.56
CA PHE A 15 2.15 0.87 -5.14
C PHE A 15 3.65 0.80 -4.85
N ASN A 16 4.44 0.26 -5.78
CA ASN A 16 5.89 0.18 -5.65
C ASN A 16 6.56 1.57 -5.45
N SER A 17 6.09 2.58 -6.17
CA SER A 17 6.63 3.95 -6.06
C SER A 17 6.35 4.53 -4.68
N TYR A 18 5.09 4.47 -4.23
CA TYR A 18 4.70 4.87 -2.88
C TYR A 18 5.47 4.11 -1.79
N TYR A 19 5.54 2.78 -1.91
CA TYR A 19 6.19 1.91 -0.95
C TYR A 19 7.67 2.25 -0.80
N THR A 20 8.39 2.42 -1.91
CA THR A 20 9.82 2.77 -1.91
C THR A 20 10.06 4.12 -1.23
N GLU A 21 9.24 5.13 -1.52
CA GLU A 21 9.34 6.43 -0.83
C GLU A 21 9.03 6.32 0.67
N LYS A 22 8.02 5.53 1.03
CA LYS A 22 7.61 5.32 2.43
C LYS A 22 8.71 4.63 3.23
N VAL A 23 9.30 3.56 2.68
CA VAL A 23 10.41 2.83 3.30
C VAL A 23 11.65 3.71 3.43
N ASN A 24 11.98 4.52 2.42
CA ASN A 24 13.10 5.47 2.52
C ASN A 24 12.90 6.50 3.64
N LEU A 25 11.67 7.00 3.81
CA LEU A 25 11.35 7.92 4.90
C LEU A 25 11.39 7.22 6.26
N ALA A 26 10.92 5.97 6.34
CA ALA A 26 10.98 5.16 7.56
C ALA A 26 12.43 4.83 7.96
N ASN A 27 13.27 4.49 6.99
CA ASN A 27 14.70 4.23 7.19
C ASN A 27 15.43 5.48 7.71
N LYS A 28 15.11 6.66 7.17
CA LYS A 28 15.61 7.95 7.70
C LYS A 28 15.18 8.22 9.13
N LEU A 29 14.05 7.68 9.55
CA LEU A 29 13.52 7.78 10.90
C LEU A 29 13.98 6.62 11.80
N GLN A 30 14.77 5.68 11.27
CA GLN A 30 15.23 4.47 11.98
C GLN A 30 14.07 3.63 12.55
N LEU A 31 12.96 3.56 11.82
CA LEU A 31 11.82 2.70 12.18
C LEU A 31 12.12 1.24 11.87
N SER A 32 11.61 0.35 12.72
CA SER A 32 11.62 -1.09 12.47
C SER A 32 10.77 -1.45 11.26
N ASP A 33 11.03 -2.61 10.66
CA ASP A 33 10.22 -3.12 9.55
C ASP A 33 8.75 -3.29 9.95
N GLU A 34 8.50 -3.74 11.19
CA GLU A 34 7.15 -3.91 11.76
C GLU A 34 6.39 -2.58 11.86
N ASP A 35 7.02 -1.55 12.42
CA ASP A 35 6.45 -0.20 12.46
C ASP A 35 6.20 0.34 11.06
N THR A 36 7.16 0.13 10.15
CA THR A 36 7.06 0.59 8.77
C THR A 36 5.86 -0.05 8.07
N ILE A 37 5.61 -1.34 8.27
CA ILE A 37 4.43 -2.04 7.74
C ILE A 37 3.15 -1.37 8.24
N ILE A 38 3.05 -1.10 9.54
CA ILE A 38 1.87 -0.44 10.14
C ILE A 38 1.64 0.92 9.46
N TYR A 39 2.68 1.75 9.35
CA TYR A 39 2.57 3.08 8.74
C TYR A 39 2.29 3.06 7.23
N VAL A 40 2.78 2.05 6.51
CA VAL A 40 2.48 1.85 5.09
C VAL A 40 1.00 1.55 4.92
N ILE A 41 0.44 0.67 5.77
CA ILE A 41 -0.98 0.31 5.78
C ILE A 41 -1.84 1.53 6.16
N GLU A 42 -1.49 2.27 7.22
CA GLU A 42 -2.23 3.47 7.62
C GLU A 42 -2.22 4.59 6.56
N GLY A 43 -1.22 4.61 5.69
CA GLY A 43 -1.14 5.57 4.60
C GLY A 43 -1.91 5.20 3.33
N LEU A 44 -2.62 4.06 3.28
CA LEU A 44 -3.44 3.71 2.12
C LEU A 44 -4.72 4.54 2.07
N ASP A 45 -4.99 5.20 0.94
CA ASP A 45 -6.24 5.97 0.72
C ASP A 45 -7.43 5.05 0.34
N ASN A 46 -7.42 3.79 0.80
CA ASN A 46 -8.47 2.82 0.57
C ASN A 46 -8.73 2.00 1.85
N ALA A 47 -9.80 2.34 2.56
CA ALA A 47 -10.16 1.71 3.83
C ALA A 47 -10.34 0.18 3.72
N GLN A 48 -10.85 -0.31 2.59
CA GLN A 48 -11.05 -1.75 2.38
C GLN A 48 -9.71 -2.47 2.24
N LEU A 49 -8.76 -1.86 1.52
CA LEU A 49 -7.40 -2.35 1.39
C LEU A 49 -6.65 -2.30 2.73
N GLN A 50 -6.85 -1.24 3.51
CA GLN A 50 -6.31 -1.14 4.88
C GLN A 50 -6.75 -2.30 5.76
N VAL A 51 -8.05 -2.60 5.77
CA VAL A 51 -8.58 -3.70 6.58
C VAL A 51 -8.02 -5.04 6.11
N GLN A 52 -7.96 -5.29 4.80
CA GLN A 52 -7.38 -6.53 4.27
C GLN A 52 -5.90 -6.68 4.63
N CYS A 53 -5.12 -5.62 4.50
CA CYS A 53 -3.72 -5.63 4.90
C CYS A 53 -3.57 -5.81 6.41
N ARG A 54 -4.40 -5.15 7.23
CA ARG A 54 -4.34 -5.28 8.69
C ARG A 54 -4.72 -6.67 9.18
N MET A 55 -5.61 -7.36 8.46
CA MET A 55 -5.94 -8.76 8.72
C MET A 55 -4.84 -9.74 8.27
N LYS A 56 -3.97 -9.33 7.34
CA LYS A 56 -2.83 -10.12 6.91
C LYS A 56 -1.63 -9.82 7.80
N GLU A 57 -1.18 -10.81 8.55
CA GLU A 57 0.08 -10.72 9.29
C GLU A 57 1.27 -10.72 8.32
N PHE A 58 1.77 -9.53 8.00
CA PHE A 58 2.98 -9.39 7.18
C PHE A 58 4.22 -9.55 8.06
N LYS A 59 4.99 -10.60 7.79
CA LYS A 59 6.27 -10.86 8.48
C LYS A 59 7.44 -10.09 7.89
N SER A 60 7.27 -9.48 6.72
CA SER A 60 8.33 -8.76 6.04
C SER A 60 7.77 -7.74 5.07
N LEU A 61 8.50 -6.64 4.97
CA LEU A 61 8.30 -5.54 4.03
C LEU A 61 8.20 -6.03 2.57
N ALA A 62 9.06 -6.98 2.16
CA ALA A 62 9.00 -7.60 0.83
C ALA A 62 7.69 -8.35 0.56
N HIS A 63 7.13 -9.01 1.57
CA HIS A 63 5.88 -9.76 1.44
C HIS A 63 4.68 -8.82 1.25
N LEU A 64 4.68 -7.69 1.97
CA LEU A 64 3.69 -6.62 1.79
C LEU A 64 3.72 -6.06 0.36
N LEU A 65 4.91 -5.76 -0.16
CA LEU A 65 5.08 -5.23 -1.51
C LEU A 65 4.54 -6.18 -2.58
N SER A 66 4.91 -7.46 -2.50
CA SER A 66 4.49 -8.47 -3.47
C SER A 66 2.97 -8.62 -3.51
N LEU A 67 2.33 -8.73 -2.33
CA LEU A 67 0.89 -8.89 -2.23
C LEU A 67 0.14 -7.64 -2.71
N MET A 68 0.61 -6.46 -2.32
CA MET A 68 -0.03 -5.21 -2.75
C MET A 68 0.11 -4.97 -4.24
N ASN A 69 1.22 -5.39 -4.86
CA ASN A 69 1.39 -5.32 -6.30
C ASN A 69 0.39 -6.24 -7.02
N GLU A 70 0.14 -7.43 -6.50
CA GLU A 70 -0.87 -8.36 -7.04
C GLU A 70 -2.30 -7.81 -6.91
N VAL A 71 -2.65 -7.30 -5.73
CA VAL A 71 -3.99 -6.75 -5.46
C VAL A 71 -4.24 -5.51 -6.33
N THR A 72 -3.30 -4.56 -6.36
CA THR A 72 -3.44 -3.32 -7.13
C THR A 72 -3.41 -3.55 -8.64
N SER A 73 -2.68 -4.57 -9.12
CA SER A 73 -2.69 -4.99 -10.53
C SER A 73 -4.00 -5.68 -10.91
N SER A 74 -4.58 -6.50 -10.03
CA SER A 74 -5.87 -7.15 -10.26
C SER A 74 -7.03 -6.15 -10.31
N GLU A 75 -6.98 -5.08 -9.52
CA GLU A 75 -7.98 -4.00 -9.53
C GLU A 75 -8.01 -3.22 -10.86
N LYS A 76 -6.84 -3.02 -11.50
CA LYS A 76 -6.78 -2.44 -12.86
C LYS A 76 -7.52 -3.30 -13.89
N ASN A 77 -7.55 -4.62 -13.70
CA ASN A 77 -8.21 -5.53 -14.65
C ASN A 77 -9.73 -5.67 -14.44
N ARG A 78 -10.23 -5.48 -13.21
CA ARG A 78 -11.66 -5.60 -12.90
C ARG A 78 -12.51 -4.41 -13.35
N THR A 79 -11.90 -3.25 -13.57
CA THR A 79 -12.64 -2.04 -13.98
C THR A 79 -13.01 -2.06 -15.48
N SER A 80 -12.50 -3.01 -16.26
CA SER A 80 -12.84 -3.17 -17.68
C SER A 80 -14.09 -4.03 -17.94
N GLU A 81 -14.72 -4.62 -16.92
CA GLU A 81 -15.91 -5.49 -17.08
C GLU A 81 -17.16 -4.91 -16.39
N SER A 82 -17.35 -3.59 -16.48
CA SER A 82 -18.60 -2.93 -16.06
C SER A 82 -18.93 -1.77 -16.99
N SER A 83 -18.83 -1.98 -18.30
CA SER A 83 -19.53 -1.18 -19.29
C SER A 83 -19.74 -2.02 -20.54
N VAL A 84 -20.90 -2.68 -20.60
CA VAL A 84 -21.72 -3.07 -21.77
C VAL A 84 -22.60 -4.24 -21.32
N LYS A 85 -23.71 -3.92 -20.65
CA LYS A 85 -24.93 -4.73 -20.65
C LYS A 85 -26.11 -3.78 -20.38
N LYS A 86 -26.56 -3.07 -21.40
CA LYS A 86 -27.90 -3.23 -22.01
C LYS A 86 -28.13 -2.21 -23.13
#